data_AF-A0AAD9DWK9-F1
#
_entry.id   AF-A0AAD9DWK9-F1
#
_cell.length_a   1.000
_cell.length_b   1.000
_cell.length_c   1.000
_cell.angle_alpha   90.00
_cell.angle_beta   90.00
_cell.angle_gamma   90.00
#
_symmetry.space_group_name_H-M   'P 1'
#
loop_
_entity.id
_entity.type
_entity.pdbx_description
1 polymer ?
#
loop_
_entity_poly.entity_id
_entity_poly.type
_entity_poly.pdbx_seq_one_letter_code
_entity_poly.pdbx_strand_id
1 'polypeptide(L)'
;LYGTMWLRAFLTISCLLSLLKAEKQCMQHVRWGSLLQALMTMGSGISEECIQHYNKDSLCSPSGMLSQVELNAALLVDIMKKTESIYRKNPNPQNFIQGLQHTCHILTPCAPHSHHSDDEHVATCFKKLEGFIHQKQSHTSCAWEIVNVTVREILQRLEKRTFRRRR
;
A
#
# COMPACT_ATOMS: atom_id res chain seq x y z
N LEU A 1 -37.42 29.81 1.55
CA LEU A 1 -36.91 28.54 0.99
C LEU A 1 -35.38 28.49 0.81
N TYR A 2 -34.66 29.61 0.79
CA TYR A 2 -33.19 29.61 0.65
C TYR A 2 -32.42 29.18 1.93
N GLY A 3 -32.90 29.52 3.14
CA GLY A 3 -32.18 29.27 4.39
C GLY A 3 -31.92 27.80 4.75
N THR A 4 -32.82 26.88 4.38
CA THR A 4 -32.65 25.43 4.63
C THR A 4 -31.68 24.77 3.65
N MET A 5 -31.51 25.35 2.46
CA MET A 5 -30.55 24.87 1.44
C MET A 5 -29.11 25.17 1.86
N TRP A 6 -28.85 26.38 2.38
CA TRP A 6 -27.54 26.76 2.91
C TRP A 6 -27.18 25.93 4.16
N LEU A 7 -28.11 25.72 5.10
CA LEU A 7 -27.84 24.89 6.28
C LEU A 7 -27.45 23.45 5.92
N ARG A 8 -28.14 22.85 4.94
CA ARG A 8 -27.82 21.50 4.44
C ARG A 8 -26.46 21.46 3.73
N ALA A 9 -26.12 22.48 2.95
CA ALA A 9 -24.80 22.61 2.33
C ALA A 9 -23.67 22.77 3.38
N PHE A 10 -23.85 23.60 4.41
CA PHE A 10 -22.87 23.77 5.49
C PHE A 10 -22.68 22.50 6.33
N LEU A 11 -23.75 21.78 6.64
CA LEU A 11 -23.67 20.53 7.40
C LEU A 11 -22.98 19.42 6.60
N THR A 12 -23.26 19.31 5.29
CA THR A 12 -22.59 18.33 4.42
C THR A 12 -21.12 18.65 4.23
N ILE A 13 -20.76 19.93 4.01
CA ILE A 13 -19.37 20.37 3.91
C ILE A 13 -18.62 20.15 5.24
N SER A 14 -19.22 20.49 6.38
CA SER A 14 -18.59 20.29 7.70
C SER A 14 -18.40 18.80 8.02
N CYS A 15 -19.34 17.95 7.61
CA CYS A 15 -19.22 16.49 7.73
C CYS A 15 -18.07 15.95 6.87
N LEU A 16 -18.00 16.36 5.60
CA LEU A 16 -16.92 16.00 4.67
C LEU A 16 -15.54 16.43 5.19
N LEU A 17 -15.43 17.67 5.72
CA LEU A 17 -14.18 18.17 6.30
C LEU A 17 -13.76 17.38 7.54
N SER A 18 -14.73 16.98 8.37
CA SER A 18 -14.47 16.17 9.57
C SER A 18 -14.01 14.76 9.21
N LEU A 19 -14.62 14.16 8.19
CA LEU A 19 -14.25 12.84 7.64
C LEU A 19 -12.81 12.87 7.09
N LEU A 20 -12.50 13.86 6.24
CA LEU A 20 -11.15 14.05 5.67
C LEU A 20 -10.09 14.27 6.76
N LYS A 21 -10.45 14.95 7.86
CA LYS A 21 -9.55 15.17 8.99
C LYS A 21 -9.29 13.88 9.78
N ALA A 22 -10.31 13.05 9.97
CA ALA A 22 -10.20 11.75 10.63
C ALA A 22 -9.34 10.77 9.81
N GLU A 23 -9.58 10.67 8.50
CA GLU A 23 -8.75 9.87 7.58
C GLU A 23 -7.28 10.30 7.63
N LYS A 24 -7.03 11.61 7.65
CA LYS A 24 -5.68 12.17 7.77
C LYS A 24 -5.01 11.80 9.09
N GLN A 25 -5.73 11.88 10.21
CA GLN A 25 -5.17 11.51 11.52
C GLN A 25 -4.82 10.02 11.58
N CYS A 26 -5.62 9.15 10.97
CA CYS A 26 -5.33 7.72 10.96
C CYS A 26 -4.05 7.36 10.20
N MET A 27 -3.85 7.94 9.02
CA MET A 27 -2.66 7.67 8.21
C MET A 27 -1.36 8.13 8.90
N GLN A 28 -1.44 9.05 9.87
CA GLN A 28 -0.28 9.52 10.66
C GLN A 28 0.21 8.50 11.69
N HIS A 29 -0.64 7.55 12.11
CA HIS A 29 -0.28 6.56 13.14
C HIS A 29 0.42 5.33 12.55
N VAL A 30 0.49 5.22 11.22
CA VAL A 30 1.21 4.15 10.55
C VAL A 30 2.71 4.25 10.84
N ARG A 31 3.28 3.19 11.39
CA ARG A 31 4.72 3.08 11.71
C ARG A 31 5.52 2.69 10.47
N TRP A 32 5.57 3.58 9.48
CA TRP A 32 6.25 3.35 8.19
C TRP A 32 7.71 2.91 8.34
N GLY A 33 8.47 3.56 9.24
CA GLY A 33 9.87 3.20 9.48
C GLY A 33 10.03 1.75 9.95
N SER A 34 9.20 1.28 10.87
CA SER A 34 9.23 -0.11 11.35
C SER A 34 8.86 -1.10 10.24
N LEU A 35 7.85 -0.76 9.42
CA LEU A 35 7.41 -1.61 8.31
C LEU A 35 8.49 -1.73 7.23
N LEU A 36 9.10 -0.60 6.83
CA LEU A 36 10.20 -0.57 5.88
C LEU A 36 11.43 -1.30 6.42
N GLN A 37 11.74 -1.16 7.70
CA GLN A 37 12.86 -1.86 8.32
C GLN A 37 12.65 -3.37 8.36
N ALA A 38 11.45 -3.85 8.69
CA ALA A 38 11.10 -5.26 8.61
C ALA A 38 11.19 -5.82 7.18
N LEU A 39 10.94 -5.00 6.15
CA LEU A 39 11.17 -5.38 4.76
C LEU A 39 12.67 -5.45 4.42
N MET A 40 13.49 -4.52 4.94
CA MET A 40 14.93 -4.53 4.69
C MET A 40 15.66 -5.74 5.28
N THR A 41 15.16 -6.32 6.38
CA THR A 41 15.75 -7.55 6.95
C THR A 41 15.63 -8.76 6.01
N MET A 42 14.76 -8.72 5.01
CA MET A 42 14.61 -9.76 3.98
C MET A 42 15.48 -9.52 2.73
N GLY A 43 16.33 -8.49 2.73
CA GLY A 43 17.24 -8.17 1.62
C GLY A 43 17.11 -6.72 1.18
N SER A 44 18.24 -6.04 0.99
CA SER A 44 18.31 -4.61 0.70
C SER A 44 18.41 -4.25 -0.79
N GLY A 45 18.62 -5.23 -1.68
CA GLY A 45 18.78 -4.98 -3.11
C GLY A 45 18.63 -6.26 -3.94
N ILE A 46 18.83 -6.10 -5.25
CA ILE A 46 18.93 -7.21 -6.20
C ILE A 46 20.42 -7.53 -6.34
N SER A 47 20.82 -8.76 -6.07
CA SER A 47 22.19 -9.24 -6.30
C SER A 47 22.53 -9.24 -7.80
N GLU A 48 23.81 -9.11 -8.15
CA GLU A 48 24.25 -9.04 -9.56
C GLU A 48 23.77 -10.24 -10.40
N GLU A 49 23.76 -11.43 -9.79
CA GLU A 49 23.27 -12.67 -10.39
C GLU A 49 21.77 -12.60 -10.74
N CYS A 50 20.99 -11.89 -9.92
CA CYS A 50 19.55 -11.75 -10.11
C CYS A 50 19.15 -10.62 -11.07
N ILE A 51 20.07 -9.71 -11.42
CA ILE A 51 19.79 -8.58 -12.35
C ILE A 51 19.34 -9.11 -13.72
N GLN A 52 19.90 -10.22 -14.19
CA GLN A 52 19.53 -10.81 -15.49
C GLN A 52 18.07 -11.31 -15.53
N HIS A 53 17.47 -11.56 -14.36
CA HIS A 53 16.08 -11.96 -14.21
C HIS A 53 15.13 -10.77 -14.01
N TYR A 54 15.68 -9.57 -13.81
CA TYR A 54 14.93 -8.34 -13.58
C TYR A 54 14.53 -7.70 -14.91
N ASN A 55 13.26 -7.91 -15.31
CA ASN A 55 12.64 -7.10 -16.34
C ASN A 55 11.65 -6.12 -15.69
N LYS A 56 12.04 -4.85 -15.63
CA LYS A 56 11.25 -3.78 -15.00
C LYS A 56 9.86 -3.61 -15.61
N ASP A 57 9.70 -3.88 -16.91
CA ASP A 57 8.43 -3.74 -17.62
C ASP A 57 7.49 -4.94 -17.38
N SER A 58 8.05 -6.08 -16.94
CA SER A 58 7.27 -7.25 -16.54
C SER A 58 6.63 -7.08 -15.15
N LEU A 59 7.22 -6.21 -14.32
CA LEU A 59 6.75 -5.91 -12.98
C LEU A 59 5.69 -4.81 -13.02
N CYS A 60 4.96 -4.65 -11.92
CA CYS A 60 3.95 -3.60 -11.87
C CYS A 60 4.56 -2.21 -11.66
N SER A 61 4.02 -1.23 -12.39
CA SER A 61 4.39 0.18 -12.20
C SER A 61 3.55 0.80 -11.08
N PRO A 62 4.17 1.27 -9.98
CA PRO A 62 3.43 1.82 -8.85
C PRO A 62 2.69 3.12 -9.21
N SER A 63 3.08 3.83 -10.26
CA SER A 63 2.63 5.19 -10.53
C SER A 63 1.12 5.30 -10.74
N GLY A 64 0.51 4.37 -11.48
CA GLY A 64 -0.94 4.35 -11.72
C GLY A 64 -1.73 4.07 -10.44
N MET A 65 -1.36 3.01 -9.72
CA MET A 65 -1.94 2.61 -8.44
C MET A 65 -1.86 3.70 -7.37
N LEU A 66 -0.71 4.37 -7.27
CA LEU A 66 -0.44 5.31 -6.19
C LEU A 66 -1.08 6.68 -6.40
N SER A 67 -1.55 7.00 -7.61
CA SER A 67 -2.14 8.29 -7.95
C SER A 67 -3.40 8.64 -7.11
N GLN A 68 -4.13 7.63 -6.64
CA GLN A 68 -5.39 7.80 -5.90
C GLN A 68 -5.27 7.58 -4.38
N VAL A 69 -4.12 7.12 -3.89
CA VAL A 69 -3.96 6.71 -2.46
C VAL A 69 -4.01 7.90 -1.50
N GLU A 70 -3.70 9.11 -1.96
CA GLU A 70 -3.72 10.33 -1.13
C GLU A 70 -5.11 10.72 -0.64
N LEU A 71 -6.17 10.18 -1.25
CA LEU A 71 -7.57 10.51 -0.98
C LEU A 71 -8.41 9.29 -0.58
N ASN A 72 -7.79 8.12 -0.41
CA ASN A 72 -8.53 6.88 -0.21
C ASN A 72 -7.80 5.94 0.76
N ALA A 73 -8.17 6.01 2.04
CA ALA A 73 -7.66 5.12 3.08
C ALA A 73 -8.01 3.64 2.81
N ALA A 74 -9.13 3.36 2.13
CA ALA A 74 -9.50 1.99 1.75
C ALA A 74 -8.53 1.41 0.71
N LEU A 75 -8.05 2.24 -0.22
CA LEU A 75 -7.02 1.85 -1.20
C LEU A 75 -5.70 1.50 -0.51
N LEU A 76 -5.33 2.25 0.52
CA LEU A 76 -4.15 1.94 1.33
C LEU A 76 -4.31 0.61 2.08
N VAL A 77 -5.48 0.35 2.67
CA VAL A 77 -5.80 -0.93 3.31
C VAL A 77 -5.71 -2.07 2.30
N ASP A 78 -6.23 -1.89 1.09
CA ASP A 78 -6.20 -2.92 0.04
C ASP A 78 -4.77 -3.26 -0.39
N ILE A 79 -3.92 -2.24 -0.60
CA ILE A 79 -2.49 -2.43 -0.89
C ILE A 79 -1.81 -3.22 0.24
N MET A 80 -2.08 -2.88 1.51
CA MET A 80 -1.48 -3.58 2.65
C MET A 80 -1.94 -5.04 2.74
N LYS A 81 -3.22 -5.32 2.54
CA LYS A 81 -3.78 -6.69 2.53
C LYS A 81 -3.22 -7.53 1.37
N LYS A 82 -3.13 -6.98 0.17
CA LYS A 82 -2.54 -7.70 -0.97
C LYS A 82 -1.04 -7.92 -0.79
N THR A 83 -0.33 -6.97 -0.18
CA THR A 83 1.07 -7.17 0.22
C THR A 83 1.17 -8.32 1.22
N GLU A 84 0.33 -8.35 2.26
CA GLU A 84 0.32 -9.45 3.22
C GLU A 84 0.08 -10.80 2.52
N SER A 85 -0.90 -10.87 1.62
CA SER A 85 -1.23 -12.08 0.86
C SER A 85 -0.05 -12.65 0.08
N ILE A 86 0.71 -11.79 -0.61
CA ILE A 86 1.92 -12.19 -1.32
C ILE A 86 2.96 -12.75 -0.35
N TYR A 87 3.22 -12.03 0.74
CA TYR A 87 4.29 -12.37 1.68
C TYR A 87 3.98 -13.58 2.55
N ARG A 88 2.73 -14.04 2.66
CA ARG A 88 2.41 -15.34 3.28
C ARG A 88 3.10 -16.52 2.59
N LYS A 89 3.51 -16.36 1.33
CA LYS A 89 4.24 -17.38 0.55
C LYS A 89 5.77 -17.24 0.66
N ASN A 90 6.25 -16.18 1.31
CA ASN A 90 7.68 -15.93 1.47
C ASN A 90 8.25 -16.80 2.60
N PRO A 91 9.50 -17.31 2.47
CA PRO A 91 10.11 -18.19 3.49
C PRO A 91 10.49 -17.49 4.81
N ASN A 92 10.67 -16.16 4.86
CA ASN A 92 11.00 -15.45 6.09
C ASN A 92 10.24 -14.10 6.28
N PRO A 93 8.90 -14.11 6.45
CA PRO A 93 8.11 -12.88 6.41
C PRO A 93 7.57 -12.40 7.76
N GLN A 94 7.83 -13.11 8.87
CA GLN A 94 7.06 -12.98 10.13
C GLN A 94 6.96 -11.54 10.67
N ASN A 95 8.09 -10.84 10.83
CA ASN A 95 8.09 -9.46 11.34
C ASN A 95 7.39 -8.49 10.38
N PHE A 96 7.51 -8.73 9.07
CA PHE A 96 6.90 -7.89 8.06
C PHE A 96 5.38 -8.11 7.96
N ILE A 97 4.91 -9.36 8.00
CA ILE A 97 3.47 -9.70 8.05
C ILE A 97 2.83 -9.09 9.29
N GLN A 98 3.45 -9.20 10.47
CA GLN A 98 2.94 -8.59 11.69
C GLN A 98 2.85 -7.06 11.55
N GLY A 99 3.85 -6.42 10.95
CA GLY A 99 3.83 -4.99 10.65
C GLY A 99 2.69 -4.60 9.69
N LEU A 100 2.43 -5.41 8.66
CA LEU A 100 1.32 -5.20 7.71
C LEU A 100 -0.04 -5.36 8.41
N GLN A 101 -0.22 -6.41 9.21
CA GLN A 101 -1.46 -6.66 9.96
C GLN A 101 -1.75 -5.54 10.96
N HIS A 102 -0.73 -5.08 11.69
CA HIS A 102 -0.86 -3.95 12.60
C HIS A 102 -1.24 -2.66 11.85
N THR A 103 -0.62 -2.42 10.69
CA THR A 103 -0.93 -1.27 9.83
C THR A 103 -2.38 -1.34 9.31
N CYS A 104 -2.83 -2.51 8.84
CA CYS A 104 -4.21 -2.74 8.44
C CYS A 104 -5.19 -2.48 9.59
N HIS A 105 -4.87 -2.92 10.80
CA HIS A 105 -5.72 -2.70 11.98
C HIS A 105 -5.87 -1.21 12.31
N ILE A 106 -4.80 -0.42 12.21
CA ILE A 106 -4.83 1.03 12.40
C ILE A 106 -5.69 1.72 11.32
N LEU A 107 -5.58 1.27 10.07
CA LEU A 107 -6.20 1.94 8.92
C LEU A 107 -7.65 1.53 8.67
N THR A 108 -8.05 0.32 9.06
CA THR A 108 -9.41 -0.22 8.80
C THR A 108 -10.54 0.66 9.37
N PRO A 109 -10.46 1.16 10.61
CA PRO A 109 -11.48 2.08 11.15
C PRO A 109 -11.62 3.39 10.37
N CYS A 110 -10.63 3.71 9.54
CA CYS A 110 -10.50 4.96 8.84
C CYS A 110 -10.85 4.83 7.36
N ALA A 111 -11.12 3.60 6.90
CA ALA A 111 -11.70 3.33 5.61
C ALA A 111 -13.23 3.35 5.76
N PRO A 112 -13.94 4.36 5.21
CA PRO A 112 -15.41 4.35 5.23
C PRO A 112 -15.95 3.07 4.59
N HIS A 113 -16.90 2.41 5.26
CA HIS A 113 -17.45 1.10 4.88
C HIS A 113 -18.08 1.06 3.46
N SER A 114 -18.28 2.21 2.81
CA SER A 114 -18.82 2.33 1.46
C SER A 114 -17.77 2.32 0.34
N HIS A 115 -16.48 2.39 0.66
CA HIS A 115 -15.40 2.36 -0.32
C HIS A 115 -14.70 1.01 -0.31
N HIS A 116 -15.39 -0.04 -0.76
CA HIS A 116 -14.69 -1.20 -1.31
C HIS A 116 -14.07 -0.75 -2.65
N SER A 117 -12.84 -0.22 -2.61
CA SER A 117 -12.10 0.05 -3.84
C SER A 117 -11.42 -1.25 -4.26
N ASP A 118 -12.13 -2.09 -5.00
CA ASP A 118 -11.50 -3.05 -5.90
C ASP A 118 -10.86 -2.23 -7.04
N ASP A 119 -9.72 -1.62 -6.73
CA ASP A 119 -8.99 -0.81 -7.70
C ASP A 119 -8.27 -1.75 -8.67
N GLU A 120 -8.66 -1.66 -9.95
CA GLU A 120 -8.13 -2.50 -11.02
C GLU A 120 -6.61 -2.36 -11.16
N HIS A 121 -6.03 -1.18 -10.88
CA HIS A 121 -4.59 -0.97 -10.94
C HIS A 121 -3.87 -1.67 -9.79
N VAL A 122 -4.42 -1.64 -8.56
CA VAL A 122 -3.88 -2.42 -7.44
C VAL A 122 -3.98 -3.91 -7.78
N ALA A 123 -5.16 -4.40 -8.14
CA ALA A 123 -5.37 -5.81 -8.45
C ALA A 123 -4.43 -6.31 -9.56
N THR A 124 -4.31 -5.55 -10.65
CA THR A 124 -3.41 -5.86 -11.77
C THR A 124 -1.94 -5.84 -11.33
N CYS A 125 -1.54 -4.87 -10.52
CA CYS A 125 -0.16 -4.77 -10.02
C CYS A 125 0.22 -5.99 -9.19
N PHE A 126 -0.59 -6.33 -8.19
CA PHE A 126 -0.33 -7.47 -7.33
C PHE A 126 -0.47 -8.81 -8.07
N LYS A 127 -1.36 -8.92 -9.06
CA LYS A 127 -1.44 -10.11 -9.93
C LYS A 127 -0.17 -10.32 -10.76
N LYS A 128 0.46 -9.24 -11.25
CA LYS A 128 1.76 -9.32 -11.94
C LYS A 128 2.87 -9.79 -10.98
N LEU A 129 2.90 -9.27 -9.76
CA LEU A 129 3.87 -9.70 -8.74
C LEU A 129 3.70 -11.18 -8.37
N GLU A 130 2.46 -11.64 -8.15
CA GLU A 130 2.19 -13.05 -7.91
C GLU A 130 2.55 -13.93 -9.10
N GLY A 131 2.19 -13.50 -10.31
CA GLY A 131 2.55 -14.19 -11.55
C GLY A 131 4.08 -14.33 -11.71
N PHE A 132 4.84 -13.29 -11.36
CA PHE A 132 6.30 -13.31 -11.40
C PHE A 132 6.88 -14.35 -10.43
N ILE A 133 6.36 -14.41 -9.20
CA ILE A 133 6.77 -15.42 -8.20
C ILE A 133 6.46 -16.84 -8.69
N HIS A 134 5.31 -17.05 -9.32
CA HIS A 134 4.89 -18.36 -9.83
C HIS A 134 5.66 -18.80 -11.07
N GLN A 135 5.95 -17.88 -12.01
CA GLN A 135 6.64 -18.19 -13.26
C GLN A 135 8.12 -18.54 -13.07
N LYS A 136 8.80 -17.94 -12.09
CA LYS A 136 10.26 -18.08 -11.92
C LYS A 136 10.70 -19.31 -11.12
N GLN A 137 9.88 -20.37 -11.10
CA GLN A 137 9.95 -21.47 -10.12
C GLN A 137 9.97 -20.88 -8.71
N SER A 138 8.81 -20.95 -8.06
CA SER A 138 8.61 -20.66 -6.64
C SER A 138 9.88 -21.02 -5.85
N HIS A 139 10.41 -20.08 -5.07
CA HIS A 139 11.52 -20.26 -4.10
C HIS A 139 12.94 -19.90 -4.54
N THR A 140 13.20 -19.40 -5.76
CA THR A 140 14.51 -18.78 -6.02
C THR A 140 14.67 -17.48 -5.21
N SER A 141 15.80 -17.31 -4.52
CA SER A 141 16.12 -16.08 -3.76
C SER A 141 15.94 -14.83 -4.62
N CYS A 142 16.31 -14.91 -5.91
CA CYS A 142 16.14 -13.85 -6.90
C CYS A 142 14.71 -13.34 -7.06
N ALA A 143 13.71 -14.24 -7.10
CA ALA A 143 12.33 -13.83 -7.28
C ALA A 143 11.87 -12.94 -6.12
N TRP A 144 12.28 -13.30 -4.89
CA TRP A 144 11.97 -12.54 -3.69
C TRP A 144 12.77 -11.26 -3.54
N GLU A 145 14.05 -11.22 -3.96
CA GLU A 145 14.83 -9.98 -4.01
C GLU A 145 14.16 -8.91 -4.89
N ILE A 146 13.73 -9.32 -6.09
CA ILE A 146 13.06 -8.45 -7.05
C ILE A 146 11.70 -7.95 -6.51
N VAL A 147 10.90 -8.85 -5.91
CA VAL A 147 9.63 -8.49 -5.29
C VAL A 147 9.85 -7.56 -4.09
N ASN A 148 10.85 -7.81 -3.24
CA ASN A 148 11.19 -6.99 -2.09
C ASN A 148 11.56 -5.57 -2.49
N VAL A 149 12.36 -5.39 -3.55
CA VAL A 149 12.71 -4.07 -4.07
C VAL A 149 11.47 -3.34 -4.61
N THR A 150 10.61 -4.04 -5.34
CA THR A 150 9.39 -3.45 -5.91
C THR A 150 8.39 -3.04 -4.83
N VAL A 151 8.15 -3.91 -3.85
CA VAL A 151 7.26 -3.63 -2.71
C VAL A 151 7.83 -2.53 -1.84
N ARG A 152 9.17 -2.47 -1.66
CA ARG A 152 9.80 -1.35 -0.95
C ARG A 152 9.55 -0.03 -1.66
N GLU A 153 9.70 0.00 -2.99
CA GLU A 153 9.41 1.21 -3.76
C GLU A 153 7.95 1.67 -3.58
N ILE A 154 7.01 0.72 -3.61
CA ILE A 154 5.59 1.00 -3.33
C ILE A 154 5.42 1.61 -1.93
N LEU A 155 5.95 0.96 -0.89
CA LEU A 155 5.80 1.42 0.50
C LEU A 155 6.50 2.77 0.76
N GLN A 156 7.69 3.01 0.19
CA GLN A 156 8.39 4.29 0.31
C GLN A 156 7.64 5.42 -0.38
N ARG A 157 7.04 5.16 -1.55
CA ARG A 157 6.21 6.16 -2.23
C ARG A 157 4.94 6.44 -1.43
N LEU A 158 4.33 5.42 -0.82
CA LEU A 158 3.18 5.59 0.07
C LEU A 158 3.54 6.41 1.31
N GLU A 159 4.64 6.08 1.98
CA GLU A 159 5.18 6.85 3.10
C GLU A 159 5.32 8.33 2.69
N LYS A 160 6.05 8.63 1.60
CA LYS A 160 6.22 10.00 1.10
C LYS A 160 4.89 10.71 0.86
N ARG A 161 3.88 10.03 0.30
CA ARG A 161 2.55 10.60 0.04
C ARG A 161 1.76 10.86 1.31
N THR A 162 1.83 9.96 2.29
CA THR A 162 1.20 10.19 3.61
C THR A 162 1.85 11.35 4.37
N PHE A 163 3.16 11.59 4.19
CA PHE A 163 3.89 12.68 4.86
C PHE A 163 4.00 14.00 4.08
N ARG A 164 3.78 14.03 2.75
CA ARG A 164 3.98 15.24 1.91
C ARG A 164 3.14 16.46 2.28
N ARG A 165 2.13 16.33 3.13
CA ARG A 165 1.35 17.47 3.69
C ARG A 165 1.91 18.06 5.00
N ARG A 166 3.15 17.72 5.39
CA ARG A 166 3.84 18.29 6.57
C ARG A 166 4.61 19.59 6.29
N ARG A 167 4.79 20.00 5.03
CA ARG A 167 5.45 21.25 4.64
C ARG A 167 4.51 22.14 3.87
#